data_AF-A0A1H7E9W6-F1
#
_entry.id   AF-A0A1H7E9W6-F1
#
_cell.length_a   1.000
_cell.length_b   1.000
_cell.length_c   1.000
_cell.angle_alpha   90.00
_cell.angle_beta   90.00
_cell.angle_gamma   90.00
#
_symmetry.space_group_name_H-M   'P 1'
#
loop_
_entity.id
_entity.type
_entity.pdbx_description
1 polymer ?
#
loop_
_entity_poly.entity_id
_entity_poly.type
_entity_poly.pdbx_seq_one_letter_code
_entity_poly.pdbx_strand_id
1 'polypeptide(L)'
;MVSVLRIRIIGMDGTATLATLYQFFQGNDMGDLKTFNHFHDWYIDTFHVSKERETLTLGLYLQDRRASVSFVGMNRCVLENLGLQNIVYGIEVLEPGTPRYEKAQRILARAERWTDNKPSQVAQIFSTCGADLIVEFDSLEIESSTIEL
;
A
#
# COMPACT_ATOMS: atom_id res chain seq x y z
N MET A 1 29.24 9.74 8.04
CA MET A 1 29.32 8.57 7.15
C MET A 1 28.09 8.64 6.26
N VAL A 2 28.24 9.09 5.01
CA VAL A 2 27.11 9.32 4.11
C VAL A 2 26.84 8.01 3.38
N SER A 3 25.72 7.37 3.68
CA SER A 3 25.28 6.17 2.98
C SER A 3 24.78 6.57 1.59
N VAL A 4 25.51 6.18 0.56
CA VAL A 4 25.09 6.33 -0.83
C VAL A 4 24.11 5.19 -1.15
N LEU A 5 22.84 5.52 -1.33
CA LEU A 5 21.82 4.60 -1.83
C LEU A 5 22.14 4.29 -3.31
N ARG A 6 22.64 3.09 -3.58
CA ARG A 6 22.79 2.59 -4.96
C ARG A 6 21.46 2.01 -5.43
N ILE A 7 20.70 2.80 -6.18
CA ILE A 7 19.52 2.29 -6.91
C ILE A 7 20.04 1.54 -8.14
N ARG A 8 19.78 0.23 -8.19
CA ARG A 8 20.09 -0.62 -9.34
C ARG A 8 18.94 -0.47 -10.34
N ILE A 9 19.10 0.39 -11.34
CA ILE A 9 18.15 0.48 -12.46
C ILE A 9 18.36 -0.77 -13.33
N ILE A 10 17.46 -1.74 -13.24
CA ILE A 10 17.42 -2.86 -14.18
C ILE A 10 16.65 -2.39 -15.41
N GLY A 11 17.38 -2.18 -16.51
CA GLY A 11 16.85 -2.15 -17.88
C GLY A 11 15.79 -1.09 -18.19
N MET A 12 16.22 0.16 -18.41
CA MET A 12 15.47 1.08 -19.28
C MET A 12 16.43 1.65 -20.32
N ASP A 13 16.11 1.40 -21.59
CA ASP A 13 16.64 2.04 -22.77
C ASP A 13 16.56 3.57 -22.60
N GLY A 14 17.67 4.25 -22.90
CA GLY A 14 18.05 5.58 -22.40
C GLY A 14 17.21 6.78 -22.83
N THR A 15 15.89 6.64 -22.91
CA THR A 15 14.92 7.67 -23.30
C THR A 15 13.92 8.03 -22.20
N ALA A 16 14.10 7.54 -20.97
CA ALA A 16 13.25 7.93 -19.86
C ALA A 16 13.43 9.43 -19.54
N THR A 17 12.37 10.22 -19.75
CA THR A 17 12.37 11.65 -19.42
C THR A 17 12.22 11.84 -17.91
N LEU A 18 12.60 13.01 -17.38
CA LEU A 18 12.30 13.36 -15.99
C LEU A 18 10.80 13.22 -15.69
N ALA A 19 9.90 13.53 -16.63
CA ALA A 19 8.47 13.31 -16.46
C ALA A 19 8.10 11.82 -16.33
N THR A 20 8.77 10.94 -17.08
CA THR A 20 8.60 9.48 -16.98
C THR A 20 9.12 8.95 -15.65
N LEU A 21 10.26 9.47 -15.17
CA LEU A 21 10.78 9.15 -13.84
C LEU A 21 9.85 9.67 -12.75
N TYR A 22 9.34 10.89 -12.87
CA TYR A 22 8.37 11.46 -11.94
C TYR A 22 7.06 10.68 -11.93
N GLN A 23 6.55 10.20 -13.06
CA GLN A 23 5.38 9.31 -13.13
C GLN A 23 5.65 7.90 -12.60
N PHE A 24 6.89 7.42 -12.68
CA PHE A 24 7.30 6.17 -12.06
C PHE A 24 7.42 6.30 -10.53
N PHE A 25 7.83 7.48 -10.03
CA PHE A 25 7.88 7.81 -8.59
C PHE A 25 6.57 8.36 -8.03
N GLN A 26 5.62 8.76 -8.89
CA GLN A 26 4.27 9.20 -8.57
C GLN A 26 3.33 8.17 -9.18
N GLY A 27 3.35 6.96 -8.61
CA GLY A 27 2.56 5.82 -9.07
C GLY A 27 1.17 6.28 -9.45
N ASN A 28 0.69 5.83 -10.61
CA ASN A 28 -0.69 6.05 -10.97
C ASN A 28 -1.49 5.06 -10.11
N ASP A 29 -1.76 5.45 -8.85
CA ASP A 29 -2.19 4.60 -7.71
C ASP A 29 -3.21 3.51 -8.08
N MET A 30 -4.11 3.82 -9.04
CA MET A 30 -5.20 2.95 -9.47
C MET A 30 -4.86 2.02 -10.65
N GLY A 31 -3.85 2.35 -11.44
CA GLY A 31 -3.33 1.53 -12.54
C GLY A 31 -2.44 0.39 -12.03
N ASP A 32 -1.66 0.65 -10.98
CA ASP A 32 -0.70 -0.31 -10.46
C ASP A 32 -1.40 -1.45 -9.71
N LEU A 33 -2.43 -1.15 -8.90
CA LEU A 33 -3.25 -2.18 -8.25
C LEU A 33 -3.88 -3.18 -9.24
N LYS A 34 -4.33 -2.71 -10.41
CA LYS A 34 -4.94 -3.58 -11.44
C LYS A 34 -3.93 -4.56 -12.03
N THR A 35 -2.67 -4.16 -12.17
CA THR A 35 -1.58 -5.02 -12.66
C THR A 35 -1.35 -6.23 -11.74
N PHE A 36 -1.66 -6.09 -10.44
CA PHE A 36 -1.58 -7.16 -9.45
C PHE A 36 -2.94 -7.84 -9.17
N ASN A 37 -3.97 -7.58 -9.98
CA ASN A 37 -5.34 -8.04 -9.72
C ASN A 37 -5.81 -7.69 -8.30
N HIS A 38 -5.52 -6.45 -7.85
CA HIS A 38 -5.81 -5.97 -6.50
C HIS A 38 -5.25 -6.86 -5.38
N PHE A 39 -4.21 -7.64 -5.67
CA PHE A 39 -3.61 -8.62 -4.77
C PHE A 39 -4.55 -9.74 -4.32
N HIS A 40 -5.60 -10.06 -5.10
CA HIS A 40 -6.47 -11.21 -4.80
C HIS A 40 -5.65 -12.50 -4.64
N ASP A 41 -5.92 -13.25 -3.57
CA ASP A 41 -5.23 -14.47 -3.12
C ASP A 41 -3.78 -14.30 -2.63
N TRP A 42 -3.26 -13.08 -2.54
CA TRP A 42 -1.95 -12.85 -1.93
C TRP A 42 -2.04 -12.95 -0.41
N TYR A 43 -0.97 -13.44 0.19
CA TYR A 43 -0.82 -13.54 1.64
C TYR A 43 -0.12 -12.30 2.19
N ILE A 44 -0.64 -11.74 3.29
CA ILE A 44 0.08 -10.71 4.07
C ILE A 44 0.89 -11.40 5.16
N ASP A 45 2.19 -11.16 5.18
CA ASP A 45 3.08 -11.67 6.25
C ASP A 45 3.79 -10.59 7.04
N THR A 46 3.76 -9.34 6.56
CA THR A 46 4.45 -8.22 7.19
C THR A 46 3.53 -7.02 7.26
N PHE A 47 3.44 -6.42 8.45
CA PHE A 47 2.91 -5.08 8.67
C PHE A 47 4.04 -4.24 9.27
N HIS A 48 4.50 -3.24 8.55
CA HIS A 48 5.57 -2.37 9.00
C HIS A 48 5.09 -0.92 9.05
N VAL A 49 5.01 -0.36 10.25
CA VAL A 49 4.61 1.02 10.48
C VAL A 49 5.85 1.85 10.82
N SER A 50 6.13 2.89 10.04
CA SER A 50 7.18 3.86 10.33
C SER A 50 6.57 5.24 10.55
N LYS A 51 6.76 5.80 11.75
CA LYS A 51 6.33 7.15 12.07
C LYS A 51 7.22 8.19 11.39
N GLU A 52 8.51 7.92 11.29
CA GLU A 52 9.49 8.84 10.68
C GLU A 52 9.24 9.05 9.20
N ARG A 53 8.74 8.01 8.51
CA ARG A 53 8.36 8.07 7.09
C ARG A 53 6.88 8.31 6.88
N GLU A 54 6.09 8.36 7.94
CA GLU A 54 4.63 8.43 7.89
C GLU A 54 4.04 7.35 6.95
N THR A 55 4.49 6.10 7.09
CA THR A 55 4.16 5.03 6.13
C THR A 55 3.71 3.76 6.84
N LEU A 56 2.71 3.08 6.27
CA LEU A 56 2.44 1.66 6.51
C LEU A 56 2.81 0.86 5.28
N THR A 57 3.69 -0.12 5.42
CA THR A 57 4.09 -1.05 4.36
C THR A 57 3.59 -2.45 4.67
N LEU A 58 2.87 -3.03 3.71
CA LEU A 58 2.47 -4.44 3.71
C LEU A 58 3.49 -5.26 2.92
N GLY A 59 3.95 -6.37 3.49
CA GLY A 59 4.66 -7.41 2.77
C GLY A 59 3.68 -8.46 2.29
N LEU A 60 3.67 -8.70 0.97
CA LEU A 60 2.73 -9.58 0.30
C LEU A 60 3.48 -10.64 -0.50
N TYR A 61 2.98 -11.86 -0.53
CA TYR A 61 3.49 -12.89 -1.44
C TYR A 61 2.38 -13.74 -2.08
N LEU A 62 2.69 -14.25 -3.27
CA LEU A 62 1.89 -15.25 -3.98
C LEU A 62 2.86 -16.22 -4.65
N GLN A 63 2.92 -17.46 -4.14
CA GLN A 63 3.91 -18.45 -4.58
C GLN A 63 5.34 -17.90 -4.46
N ASP A 64 6.07 -17.79 -5.58
CA ASP A 64 7.44 -17.29 -5.69
C ASP A 64 7.52 -15.76 -5.93
N ARG A 65 6.39 -15.07 -5.98
CA ARG A 65 6.30 -13.63 -6.19
C ARG A 65 6.24 -12.88 -4.86
N ARG A 66 6.99 -11.79 -4.77
CA ARG A 66 6.98 -10.87 -3.63
C ARG A 66 6.56 -9.48 -4.09
N ALA A 67 5.77 -8.81 -3.27
CA ALA A 67 5.48 -7.40 -3.44
C ALA A 67 5.42 -6.70 -2.08
N SER A 68 5.64 -5.39 -2.10
CA SER A 68 5.32 -4.48 -1.01
C SER A 68 4.27 -3.48 -1.48
N VAL A 69 3.33 -3.15 -0.60
CA VAL A 69 2.38 -2.05 -0.81
C VAL A 69 2.57 -1.06 0.33
N SER A 70 3.01 0.16 0.00
CA SER A 70 3.26 1.22 0.96
C SER A 70 2.21 2.31 0.85
N PHE A 71 1.54 2.60 1.95
CA PHE A 71 0.62 3.73 2.10
C PHE A 71 1.40 4.91 2.67
N VAL A 72 1.85 5.81 1.79
CA VAL A 72 2.70 6.97 2.12
C VAL A 72 1.84 8.14 2.57
N GLY A 73 2.33 8.91 3.56
CA GLY A 73 1.55 9.97 4.20
C GLY A 73 0.39 9.41 5.05
N MET A 74 0.56 8.20 5.58
CA MET A 74 -0.44 7.58 6.43
C MET A 74 -0.70 8.46 7.66
N ASN A 75 -1.96 8.72 7.99
CA ASN A 75 -2.33 9.42 9.22
C ASN A 75 -3.05 8.51 10.23
N ARG A 76 -3.91 7.61 9.72
CA ARG A 76 -4.67 6.67 10.54
C ARG A 76 -4.68 5.31 9.88
N CYS A 77 -4.61 4.26 10.69
CA CYS A 77 -4.90 2.90 10.26
C CYS A 77 -5.66 2.14 11.34
N VAL A 78 -6.52 1.21 10.92
CA VAL A 78 -7.16 0.24 11.81
C VAL A 78 -7.02 -1.13 11.21
N LEU A 79 -6.45 -2.06 11.98
CA LEU A 79 -6.35 -3.48 11.66
C LEU A 79 -7.37 -4.25 12.50
N GLU A 80 -8.21 -5.04 11.84
CA GLU A 80 -9.20 -5.92 12.46
C GLU A 80 -8.94 -7.38 12.04
N ASN A 81 -9.38 -8.33 12.86
CA ASN A 81 -9.46 -9.77 12.52
C ASN A 81 -8.15 -10.46 12.11
N LEU A 82 -6.98 -9.94 12.52
CA LEU A 82 -5.67 -10.55 12.22
C LEU A 82 -5.66 -12.05 12.57
N GLY A 83 -5.43 -12.88 11.57
CA GLY A 83 -5.42 -14.34 11.67
C GLY A 83 -4.10 -14.94 11.21
N LEU A 84 -4.03 -16.27 11.14
CA LEU A 84 -2.81 -16.96 10.68
C LEU A 84 -2.66 -16.96 9.15
N GLN A 85 -3.76 -16.86 8.39
CA GLN A 85 -3.72 -17.00 6.93
C GLN A 85 -3.62 -15.65 6.20
N ASN A 86 -4.28 -14.59 6.68
CA ASN A 86 -4.24 -13.21 6.12
C ASN A 86 -4.21 -13.16 4.58
N ILE A 87 -5.19 -13.80 3.95
CA ILE A 87 -5.34 -13.86 2.49
C ILE A 87 -6.17 -12.67 2.04
N VAL A 88 -5.63 -11.90 1.11
CA VAL A 88 -6.25 -10.71 0.54
C VAL A 88 -7.35 -11.13 -0.45
N TYR A 89 -8.56 -10.64 -0.23
CA TYR A 89 -9.62 -10.62 -1.25
C TYR A 89 -9.42 -9.45 -2.22
N GLY A 90 -8.98 -8.29 -1.73
CA GLY A 90 -8.63 -7.18 -2.59
C GLY A 90 -8.12 -5.96 -1.82
N ILE A 91 -7.33 -5.13 -2.49
CA ILE A 91 -6.93 -3.79 -2.04
C ILE A 91 -7.63 -2.76 -2.93
N GLU A 92 -8.46 -1.91 -2.33
CA GLU A 92 -9.24 -0.91 -3.06
C GLU A 92 -9.11 0.47 -2.41
N VAL A 93 -8.91 1.51 -3.23
CA VAL A 93 -9.10 2.91 -2.83
C VAL A 93 -10.60 3.21 -2.86
N LEU A 94 -11.13 3.74 -1.76
CA LEU A 94 -12.55 3.98 -1.59
C LEU A 94 -12.92 5.37 -2.10
N GLU A 95 -13.97 5.43 -2.95
CA GLU A 95 -14.49 6.69 -3.46
C GLU A 95 -15.24 7.49 -2.38
N PRO A 96 -14.89 8.77 -2.14
CA PRO A 96 -15.58 9.63 -1.19
C PRO A 96 -17.08 9.74 -1.45
N GLY A 97 -17.87 9.78 -0.37
CA GLY A 97 -19.33 9.89 -0.44
C GLY A 97 -20.07 8.57 -0.72
N THR A 98 -19.34 7.46 -0.93
CA THR A 98 -19.96 6.12 -0.99
C THR A 98 -20.25 5.57 0.41
N PRO A 99 -21.25 4.68 0.57
CA PRO A 99 -21.53 4.05 1.87
C PRO A 99 -20.34 3.27 2.45
N ARG A 100 -19.48 2.70 1.60
CA ARG A 100 -18.25 2.01 2.01
C ARG A 100 -17.24 3.00 2.59
N TYR A 101 -17.02 4.12 1.91
CA TYR A 101 -16.14 5.19 2.41
C TYR A 101 -16.63 5.75 3.75
N GLU A 102 -17.93 6.02 3.89
CA GLU A 102 -18.49 6.52 5.15
C GLU A 102 -18.36 5.51 6.30
N LYS A 103 -18.53 4.21 6.02
CA LYS A 103 -18.26 3.15 6.99
C LYS A 103 -16.79 3.14 7.40
N ALA A 104 -15.88 3.21 6.44
CA ALA A 104 -14.44 3.25 6.69
C ALA A 104 -14.03 4.45 7.55
N GLN A 105 -14.54 5.64 7.24
CA GLN A 105 -14.30 6.85 8.04
C GLN A 105 -14.77 6.73 9.49
N ARG A 106 -15.92 6.07 9.73
CA ARG A 106 -16.40 5.80 11.11
C ARG A 106 -15.50 4.83 11.87
N ILE A 107 -14.92 3.84 11.19
CA ILE A 107 -13.96 2.92 11.81
C ILE A 107 -12.66 3.67 12.12
N LEU A 108 -12.12 4.41 11.16
CA LEU A 108 -10.94 5.26 11.33
C LEU A 108 -11.11 6.33 12.42
N ALA A 109 -12.33 6.79 12.70
CA ALA A 109 -12.58 7.77 13.76
C ALA A 109 -12.25 7.25 15.17
N ARG A 110 -12.03 5.94 15.32
CA ARG A 110 -11.61 5.30 16.57
C ARG A 110 -10.08 5.26 16.73
N ALA A 111 -9.33 5.48 15.65
CA ALA A 111 -7.87 5.49 15.66
C ALA A 111 -7.32 6.86 16.04
N GLU A 112 -6.17 6.86 16.71
CA GLU A 112 -5.39 8.07 16.93
C GLU A 112 -4.84 8.59 15.59
N ARG A 113 -4.83 9.91 15.43
CA ARG A 113 -4.20 10.59 14.29
C ARG A 113 -2.73 10.85 14.60
N TRP A 114 -1.86 10.66 13.62
CA TRP A 114 -0.50 11.16 13.71
C TRP A 114 -0.41 12.68 13.52
N THR A 115 -1.25 13.25 12.66
CA THR A 115 -1.27 14.68 12.35
C THR A 115 -2.70 15.20 12.21
N ASP A 116 -2.89 16.50 12.39
CA ASP A 116 -4.18 17.17 12.14
C ASP A 116 -4.45 17.41 10.65
N ASN A 117 -3.46 17.13 9.78
CA ASN A 117 -3.63 17.20 8.34
C ASN A 117 -4.66 16.15 7.92
N LYS A 118 -5.54 16.54 6.99
CA LYS A 118 -6.49 15.62 6.38
C LYS A 118 -5.81 14.98 5.16
N PRO A 119 -5.44 13.69 5.20
CA PRO A 119 -4.94 13.00 4.03
C PRO A 119 -6.05 12.90 2.99
N SER A 120 -5.65 12.67 1.74
CA SER A 120 -6.55 12.76 0.60
C SER A 120 -7.31 11.47 0.29
N GLN A 121 -6.80 10.29 0.72
CA GLN A 121 -7.31 9.00 0.30
C GLN A 121 -7.62 8.04 1.47
N VAL A 122 -8.56 7.13 1.24
CA VAL A 122 -8.84 5.99 2.12
C VAL A 122 -8.78 4.71 1.32
N ALA A 123 -7.99 3.74 1.77
CA ALA A 123 -7.94 2.41 1.18
C ALA A 123 -8.48 1.40 2.18
N GLN A 124 -9.03 0.33 1.64
CA GLN A 124 -9.41 -0.83 2.40
C GLN A 124 -8.80 -2.08 1.77
N ILE A 125 -8.17 -2.89 2.62
CA ILE A 125 -7.79 -4.26 2.32
C ILE A 125 -8.89 -5.16 2.88
N PHE A 126 -9.51 -5.90 1.97
CA PHE A 126 -10.48 -6.93 2.27
C PHE A 126 -9.73 -8.25 2.40
N SER A 127 -10.00 -8.99 3.45
CA SER A 127 -9.52 -10.36 3.55
C SER A 127 -10.57 -11.36 3.08
N THR A 128 -10.11 -12.39 2.37
CA THR A 128 -10.85 -13.66 2.26
C THR A 128 -10.79 -14.39 3.60
N CYS A 129 -9.65 -14.28 4.30
CA CYS A 129 -9.46 -14.77 5.65
C CYS A 129 -8.39 -13.95 6.39
N GLY A 130 -8.69 -13.48 7.60
CA GLY A 130 -7.73 -12.81 8.48
C GLY A 130 -7.83 -11.29 8.47
N ALA A 131 -6.70 -10.63 8.25
CA ALA A 131 -6.54 -9.18 8.43
C ALA A 131 -7.39 -8.32 7.48
N ASP A 132 -8.37 -7.61 8.04
CA ASP A 132 -9.02 -6.48 7.38
C ASP A 132 -8.34 -5.19 7.83
N LEU A 133 -7.99 -4.32 6.87
CA LEU A 133 -7.23 -3.12 7.17
C LEU A 133 -7.83 -1.92 6.45
N ILE A 134 -7.99 -0.81 7.18
CA ILE A 134 -8.44 0.46 6.64
C ILE A 134 -7.36 1.49 6.92
N VAL A 135 -6.94 2.22 5.89
CA VAL A 135 -5.82 3.17 5.97
C VAL A 135 -6.23 4.51 5.36
N GLU A 136 -5.92 5.59 6.06
CA GLU A 136 -5.99 6.96 5.57
C GLU A 136 -4.57 7.42 5.19
N PHE A 137 -4.35 7.84 3.93
CA PHE A 137 -3.03 8.07 3.35
C PHE A 137 -3.07 9.08 2.19
N ASP A 138 -1.89 9.44 1.66
CA ASP A 138 -1.76 10.41 0.56
C ASP A 138 -1.46 9.77 -0.79
N SER A 139 -0.57 8.78 -0.84
CA SER A 139 -0.18 8.08 -2.10
C SER A 139 0.18 6.61 -1.89
N LEU A 140 0.09 5.82 -2.95
CA LEU A 140 0.36 4.39 -2.92
C LEU A 140 1.64 4.06 -3.70
N GLU A 141 2.56 3.34 -3.07
CA GLU A 141 3.74 2.82 -3.75
C GLU A 141 3.72 1.29 -3.77
N ILE A 142 4.01 0.68 -4.91
CA ILE A 142 4.08 -0.76 -5.08
C ILE A 142 5.45 -1.14 -5.62
N GLU A 143 6.20 -1.95 -4.87
CA GLU A 143 7.43 -2.57 -5.35
C GLU A 143 7.21 -4.08 -5.49
N SER A 144 7.83 -4.71 -6.49
CA SER A 144 7.73 -6.16 -6.66
C SER A 144 9.03 -6.78 -7.15
N SER A 145 9.24 -8.04 -6.80
CA SER A 145 10.37 -8.83 -7.23
C SER A 145 9.99 -10.30 -7.34
N THR A 146 10.61 -11.01 -8.28
CA THR A 146 10.59 -12.48 -8.31
C THR A 146 11.65 -13.01 -7.36
N ILE A 147 11.30 -13.97 -6.52
CA ILE A 147 12.29 -14.66 -5.69
C ILE A 147 12.94 -15.73 -6.58
N GLU A 148 14.20 -15.51 -6.98
CA GLU A 148 15.02 -16.60 -7.53
C GLU A 148 15.39 -17.53 -6.37
N LEU A 149 14.85 -18.75 -6.39
CA LEU A 149 15.16 -19.82 -5.43
C LEU A 149 16.52 -20.48 -5.73
#